data_AF-A0A2E6ZQI9-F1
#
_entry.id   AF-A0A2E6ZQI9-F1
#
_cell.length_a   1.000
_cell.length_b   1.000
_cell.length_c   1.000
_cell.angle_alpha   90.00
_cell.angle_beta   90.00
_cell.angle_gamma   90.00
#
_symmetry.space_group_name_H-M   'P 1'
#
loop_
_entity.id
_entity.type
_entity.pdbx_description
1 polymer ?
#
loop_
_entity_poly.entity_id
_entity_poly.type
_entity_poly.pdbx_seq_one_letter_code
_entity_poly.pdbx_strand_id
1 'polypeptide(L)' 'MQDELCTDCNFNAETEKLNDSISPLILLMDNNLRCKKHALSFLDQREKMLKNSTNLPTSITEQRMLDEVMVMKAKIK' A
#
# COMPACT_ATOMS: atom_id res chain seq x y z
N MET A 1 -17.90 -11.62 -12.97
CA MET A 1 -16.66 -11.61 -12.18
C MET A 1 -16.24 -10.15 -12.11
N GLN A 2 -16.16 -9.56 -10.92
CA GLN A 2 -15.70 -8.17 -10.79
C GLN A 2 -14.18 -8.19 -10.90
N ASP A 3 -13.65 -7.58 -11.94
CA ASP A 3 -12.22 -7.34 -12.07
C ASP A 3 -11.76 -6.52 -10.86
N GLU A 4 -10.92 -7.12 -10.03
CA GLU A 4 -10.22 -6.38 -8.99
C GLU A 4 -9.23 -5.46 -9.71
N LEU A 5 -9.47 -4.16 -9.60
CA LEU A 5 -8.67 -3.12 -10.23
C LEU A 5 -7.96 -2.30 -9.16
N CYS A 6 -6.74 -1.87 -9.51
CA CYS A 6 -6.05 -0.83 -8.77
C CYS A 6 -6.90 0.45 -8.75
N THR A 7 -7.10 1.08 -7.59
CA THR A 7 -7.93 2.29 -7.50
C THR A 7 -7.24 3.53 -8.11
N ASP A 8 -5.90 3.58 -8.06
CA ASP A 8 -5.10 4.73 -8.55
C ASP A 8 -4.71 4.62 -10.02
N CYS A 9 -4.77 3.41 -10.55
CA CYS A 9 -4.41 3.10 -11.90
C CYS A 9 -5.56 2.32 -12.48
N ASN A 10 -6.22 2.87 -13.50
CA ASN A 10 -7.23 2.16 -14.33
C ASN A 10 -6.58 0.98 -15.10
N PHE A 11 -5.74 0.22 -14.41
CA PHE A 11 -4.88 -0.83 -14.87
C PHE A 11 -5.69 -2.10 -14.73
N ASN A 12 -6.37 -2.46 -15.82
CA ASN A 12 -6.97 -3.76 -15.96
C ASN A 12 -5.85 -4.80 -15.84
N ALA A 13 -5.94 -5.64 -14.81
CA ALA A 13 -5.10 -6.82 -14.65
C ALA A 13 -5.11 -7.72 -15.90
N GLU A 14 -6.09 -7.56 -16.80
CA GLU A 14 -6.16 -8.23 -18.10
C GLU A 14 -5.12 -7.76 -19.14
N THR A 15 -4.55 -6.56 -19.02
CA THR A 15 -3.64 -6.02 -20.07
C THR A 15 -2.17 -6.47 -19.95
N GLU A 16 -1.78 -7.10 -18.83
CA GLU A 16 -0.48 -7.77 -18.70
C GLU A 16 -0.64 -9.29 -18.63
N LYS A 17 -1.28 -9.88 -19.65
CA LYS A 17 -1.22 -11.33 -19.92
C LYS A 17 0.09 -11.78 -20.60
N LEU A 18 1.21 -11.06 -20.40
CA LEU A 18 2.46 -11.34 -21.11
C LEU A 18 3.71 -11.43 -20.25
N ASN A 19 3.64 -11.29 -18.92
CA ASN A 19 4.74 -11.67 -18.06
C ASN A 19 4.21 -12.35 -16.80
N ASP A 20 4.60 -13.61 -16.64
CA ASP A 20 4.55 -14.41 -15.43
C ASP A 20 4.53 -13.59 -14.12
N SER A 21 3.64 -13.98 -13.20
CA SER A 21 3.31 -13.38 -11.90
C SER A 21 2.17 -12.35 -11.92
N ILE A 22 0.95 -12.87 -11.77
CA ILE A 22 -0.20 -12.11 -11.26
C ILE A 22 0.27 -11.40 -9.99
N SER A 23 0.57 -10.11 -10.06
CA SER A 23 0.93 -9.33 -8.88
C SER A 23 -0.36 -9.15 -8.09
N PRO A 24 -0.54 -9.82 -6.93
CA PRO A 24 -1.79 -9.76 -6.21
C PRO A 24 -2.05 -8.30 -5.84
N LEU A 25 -3.29 -7.84 -6.06
CA LEU A 25 -3.70 -6.55 -5.55
C LEU A 25 -3.61 -6.60 -4.02
N ILE A 26 -2.99 -5.57 -3.46
CA ILE A 26 -2.78 -5.46 -2.03
C ILE A 26 -3.89 -4.57 -1.50
N LEU A 27 -4.69 -5.13 -0.60
CA LEU A 27 -5.65 -4.38 0.18
C LEU A 27 -4.89 -3.60 1.26
N LEU A 28 -5.03 -2.28 1.24
CA LEU A 28 -4.38 -1.39 2.20
C LEU A 28 -5.34 -0.97 3.32
N MET A 29 -4.81 -0.23 4.30
CA MET A 29 -5.56 0.23 5.48
C MET A 29 -6.75 1.14 5.16
N ASP A 30 -6.77 1.75 3.97
CA ASP A 30 -7.86 2.61 3.48
C ASP A 30 -8.95 1.83 2.74
N ASN A 31 -8.92 0.49 2.83
CA ASN A 31 -9.81 -0.45 2.13
C ASN A 31 -9.75 -0.34 0.60
N ASN A 32 -8.69 0.26 0.05
CA ASN A 32 -8.49 0.33 -1.39
C ASN A 32 -7.53 -0.75 -1.86
N LEU A 33 -7.87 -1.39 -2.97
CA LEU A 33 -7.02 -2.36 -3.66
C LEU A 33 -6.03 -1.62 -4.56
N ARG A 34 -4.74 -1.87 -4.35
CA ARG A 34 -3.68 -1.23 -5.13
C ARG A 34 -2.68 -2.26 -5.64
N CYS A 35 -2.12 -2.03 -6.82
CA CYS A 35 -1.03 -2.86 -7.32
C CYS A 35 0.25 -2.64 -6.48
N LYS A 36 1.19 -3.59 -6.51
CA LYS A 36 2.45 -3.54 -5.73
C LYS A 36 3.15 -2.17 -5.78
N LYS A 37 3.22 -1.53 -6.95
CA LYS A 37 3.82 -0.19 -7.09
C LYS A 37 3.06 0.91 -6.34
N HIS A 38 1.73 0.99 -6.50
CA HIS A 38 0.91 2.00 -5.82
C HIS A 38 0.78 1.72 -4.32
N ALA A 39 0.71 0.45 -3.93
CA ALA A 39 0.73 0.04 -2.54
C ALA A 39 2.03 0.48 -1.84
N LEU A 40 3.19 0.22 -2.45
CA LEU A 40 4.47 0.69 -1.92
C LEU A 40 4.55 2.22 -1.88
N SER A 41 4.11 2.92 -2.94
CA SER A 41 4.14 4.38 -2.99
C SER A 41 3.24 5.03 -1.93
N PHE A 42 2.03 4.49 -1.71
CA PHE A 42 1.13 4.94 -0.65
C PHE A 42 1.73 4.73 0.74
N LEU A 43 2.30 3.55 0.98
CA LEU A 43 2.94 3.23 2.26
C LEU A 43 4.18 4.11 2.49
N ASP A 44 4.99 4.39 1.46
CA ASP A 44 6.11 5.35 1.54
C ASP A 44 5.64 6.76 1.90
N GLN A 45 4.57 7.24 1.28
CA GLN A 45 4.02 8.55 1.56
C GLN A 45 3.50 8.62 3.01
N ARG A 46 2.78 7.58 3.46
CA ARG A 46 2.22 7.51 4.80
C ARG A 46 3.31 7.38 5.86
N GLU A 47 4.36 6.62 5.59
CA GLU A 47 5.56 6.53 6.43
C GLU A 47 6.22 7.91 6.59
N LYS A 48 6.40 8.66 5.49
CA LYS A 48 6.96 10.02 5.53
C LYS A 48 6.08 10.97 6.33
N MET A 49 4.75 10.90 6.17
CA MET A 49 3.83 11.74 6.93
C MET A 49 3.89 11.44 8.44
N LEU A 50 3.93 10.16 8.81
CA LEU A 50 4.04 9.74 10.22
C LEU A 50 5.41 10.13 10.81
N LYS A 51 6.50 9.92 10.08
CA LYS A 51 7.86 10.34 10.50
C LYS A 51 8.00 11.85 10.67
N ASN A 52 7.27 12.63 9.87
CA ASN A 52 7.24 14.08 9.96
C ASN A 52 6.18 14.60 10.94
N SER A 53 5.39 13.73 11.58
CA SER A 53 4.44 14.15 12.61
C SER A 53 5.20 14.55 13.87
N THR A 54 4.90 15.75 14.37
CA THR A 54 5.41 16.25 15.66
C THR A 54 4.92 15.44 16.86
N ASN A 55 3.82 14.68 16.68
CA ASN A 55 3.19 13.89 17.73
C ASN A 55 3.68 12.43 17.72
N LEU A 56 4.49 12.01 16.74
CA LEU A 56 4.99 10.63 16.67
C LEU A 56 5.70 10.19 17.96
N PRO A 57 6.60 10.98 18.59
CA PRO A 57 7.29 10.52 19.81
C PRO A 57 6.37 10.43 21.03
N THR A 58 5.24 11.13 21.04
CA THR A 58 4.34 11.24 22.20
C THR A 58 3.02 10.46 22.02
N SER A 59 2.67 10.08 20.79
CA SER A 59 1.45 9.38 20.43
C SER A 59 1.73 7.90 20.14
N ILE A 60 1.34 7.03 21.07
CA ILE A 60 1.43 5.57 20.89
C ILE A 60 0.64 5.10 19.67
N THR A 61 -0.43 5.81 19.30
CA THR A 61 -1.24 5.51 18.12
C THR A 61 -0.46 5.76 16.84
N GLU A 62 0.26 6.88 16.73
CA GLU A 62 1.05 7.19 15.53
C GLU A 62 2.26 6.26 15.38
N GLN A 63 2.88 5.84 16.49
CA GLN A 63 3.94 4.84 16.50
C GLN A 63 3.43 3.48 15.99
N ARG A 64 2.27 3.03 16.50
CA ARG A 64 1.65 1.78 16.02
C ARG A 64 1.27 1.84 14.55
N MET A 65 0.74 2.97 14.07
CA MET A 65 0.45 3.15 12.65
C MET A 65 1.73 3.08 11.80
N LEU A 66 2.85 3.61 12.29
CA LEU A 66 4.14 3.55 11.60
C LEU A 66 4.67 2.11 11.54
N ASP A 67 4.55 1.36 12.64
CA ASP A 67 4.93 -0.05 12.69
C ASP A 67 4.09 -0.89 11.72
N GLU A 68 2.77 -0.68 11.67
CA GLU A 68 1.87 -1.34 10.72
C GLU A 68 2.26 -1.06 9.27
N VAL A 69 2.57 0.20 8.95
CA VAL A 69 3.05 0.60 7.61
C VAL A 69 4.35 -0.12 7.25
N MET A 70 5.32 -0.19 8.18
CA MET A 70 6.59 -0.89 7.93
C MET A 70 6.39 -2.40 7.73
N VAL A 71 5.53 -3.04 8.52
CA VAL A 71 5.21 -4.47 8.38
C VAL A 71 4.54 -4.74 7.04
N MET A 72 3.58 -3.91 6.62
CA MET A 72 2.94 -4.05 5.31
C MET A 72 3.96 -3.91 4.17
N LYS A 73 4.86 -2.93 4.22
CA LYS A 73 5.94 -2.78 3.22
C LYS A 73 6.84 -4.00 3.17
N ALA A 74 7.22 -4.56 4.32
CA ALA A 74 8.05 -5.76 4.39
C ALA A 74 7.37 -7.00 3.81
N LYS A 75 6.04 -7.12 3.95
CA LYS A 75 5.25 -8.20 3.33
C LYS A 75 5.13 -8.05 1.81
N ILE A 76 5.16 -6.82 1.31
CA ILE A 76 5.00 -6.52 -0.11
C ILE A 76 6.33 -6.60 -0.88
N LYS A 77 7.44 -6.23 -0.25
CA LYS A 77 8.77 -6.16 -0.86
C LYS A 77 9.25 -7.54 -1.28
#